data_AF-A0A925XKF3-F1
#
_entry.id   AF-A0A925XKF3-F1
#
_cell.length_a   1.000
_cell.length_b   1.000
_cell.length_c   1.000
_cell.angle_alpha   90.00
_cell.angle_beta   90.00
_cell.angle_gamma   90.00
#
_symmetry.space_group_name_H-M   'P 1'
#
loop_
_entity.id
_entity.type
_entity.pdbx_description
1 polymer ?
#
loop_
_entity_poly.entity_id
_entity_poly.type
_entity_poly.pdbx_seq_one_letter_code
_entity_poly.pdbx_strand_id
1 'polypeptide(L)'
;MLRSACFAAGLFLGLWGVAFLGIDKLVMHEPQERDPGIRGMLAKQVVGRESRPILDPPDWAAFTLLSIGSVTMLYSVALPKHT
;
A
#
# COMPACT_ATOMS: atom_id res chain seq x y z
N MET A 1 -28.50 -5.27 -4.50
CA MET A 1 -27.50 -4.30 -4.00
C MET A 1 -26.31 -4.97 -3.30
N LEU A 2 -26.51 -6.03 -2.50
CA LEU A 2 -25.41 -6.76 -1.84
C LEU A 2 -24.34 -7.28 -2.83
N ARG A 3 -24.79 -7.77 -3.99
CA ARG A 3 -23.92 -8.31 -5.04
C ARG A 3 -22.90 -7.29 -5.58
N SER A 4 -23.33 -6.06 -5.85
CA SER A 4 -22.44 -4.99 -6.31
C SER A 4 -21.51 -4.49 -5.19
N ALA A 5 -21.98 -4.49 -3.93
CA ALA A 5 -21.16 -4.12 -2.79
C ALA A 5 -20.02 -5.12 -2.55
N CYS A 6 -20.29 -6.44 -2.61
CA CYS A 6 -19.26 -7.48 -2.49
C CYS A 6 -18.25 -7.40 -3.65
N PHE A 7 -18.70 -7.09 -4.86
CA PHE A 7 -17.82 -6.92 -6.01
C PHE A 7 -16.89 -5.71 -5.83
N ALA A 8 -17.44 -4.55 -5.43
CA ALA A 8 -16.65 -3.34 -5.18
C ALA A 8 -15.64 -3.53 -4.04
N ALA A 9 -16.05 -4.18 -2.95
CA ALA A 9 -15.16 -4.50 -1.84
C ALA A 9 -14.03 -5.48 -2.25
N GLY A 10 -14.37 -6.53 -2.99
CA GLY A 10 -13.39 -7.48 -3.51
C GLY A 10 -12.39 -6.85 -4.47
N LEU A 11 -12.87 -5.99 -5.39
CA LEU A 11 -12.03 -5.23 -6.32
C LEU A 11 -11.09 -4.28 -5.58
N PHE A 12 -11.59 -3.55 -4.58
CA PHE A 12 -10.81 -2.61 -3.79
C PHE A 12 -9.66 -3.32 -3.04
N LEU A 13 -9.98 -4.43 -2.37
CA LEU A 13 -8.99 -5.24 -1.66
C LEU A 13 -7.98 -5.89 -2.62
N GLY A 14 -8.44 -6.36 -3.78
CA GLY A 14 -7.58 -6.91 -4.82
C GLY A 14 -6.59 -5.88 -5.37
N LEU A 15 -7.06 -4.66 -5.66
CA LEU A 15 -6.21 -3.55 -6.13
C LEU A 15 -5.16 -3.17 -5.08
N TRP A 16 -5.52 -3.15 -3.79
CA TRP A 16 -4.58 -2.92 -2.71
C TRP A 16 -3.56 -4.06 -2.56
N GLY A 17 -3.99 -5.31 -2.68
CA GLY A 17 -3.09 -6.47 -2.69
C GLY A 17 -2.08 -6.39 -3.84
N VAL A 18 -2.52 -6.04 -5.05
CA VAL A 18 -1.65 -5.84 -6.21
C VAL A 18 -0.69 -4.67 -6.02
N ALA A 19 -1.15 -3.56 -5.43
CA ALA A 19 -0.28 -2.43 -5.10
C ALA A 19 0.82 -2.84 -4.12
N PHE A 20 0.50 -3.63 -3.09
CA PHE A 20 1.51 -4.14 -2.16
C PHE A 20 2.47 -5.16 -2.78
N LEU A 21 2.06 -5.92 -3.81
CA LEU A 21 3.00 -6.77 -4.57
C LEU A 21 4.06 -5.97 -5.32
N GLY A 22 3.75 -4.73 -5.73
CA GLY A 22 4.68 -3.86 -6.44
C GLY A 22 5.48 -2.91 -5.54
N ILE A 23 5.08 -2.76 -4.27
CA ILE A 23 5.70 -1.82 -3.32
C ILE A 23 6.43 -2.62 -2.25
N ASP A 24 7.70 -2.89 -2.53
CA ASP A 24 8.61 -3.60 -1.62
C ASP A 24 9.11 -2.69 -0.48
N LYS A 25 9.04 -1.36 -0.66
CA LYS A 25 9.51 -0.33 0.28
C LYS A 25 8.63 0.92 0.22
N LEU A 26 7.86 1.21 1.27
CA LEU A 26 7.22 2.53 1.43
C LEU A 26 8.21 3.48 2.10
N VAL A 27 8.81 4.37 1.30
CA VAL A 27 9.70 5.43 1.79
C VAL A 27 8.87 6.68 2.06
N MET A 28 8.60 6.95 3.33
CA MET A 28 7.91 8.17 3.73
C MET A 28 8.83 9.38 3.46
N HIS A 29 8.37 10.32 2.63
CA HIS A 29 9.07 11.59 2.42
C HIS A 29 8.52 12.60 3.44
N GLU A 30 9.25 12.85 4.52
CA GLU A 30 9.02 14.07 5.30
C GLU A 30 9.50 15.28 4.47
N PRO A 31 8.73 16.39 4.46
CA PRO A 31 9.19 17.60 3.82
C PRO A 31 10.37 18.14 4.64
N GLN A 32 11.60 18.04 4.12
CA GLN A 32 12.72 18.77 4.70
C GLN A 32 12.38 20.26 4.67
N GLU A 33 12.14 20.86 5.84
CA GLU A 33 12.21 22.31 6.01
C GLU A 33 13.61 22.76 5.55
N ARG A 34 13.64 23.38 4.38
CA ARG A 34 14.83 23.71 3.63
C ARG A 34 15.31 25.09 4.04
N ASP A 35 16.14 25.16 5.08
CA ASP A 35 16.84 26.40 5.43
C ASP A 35 18.23 26.44 4.73
N PRO A 36 18.49 27.36 3.78
CA PRO A 36 19.64 27.29 2.91
C PRO A 36 20.84 28.01 3.53
N GLY A 37 21.75 27.25 4.16
CA GLY A 37 23.04 27.77 4.60
C GLY A 37 24.19 26.84 4.22
N ILE A 38 25.38 27.41 3.98
CA ILE A 38 26.64 26.72 3.61
C ILE A 38 27.03 25.59 4.60
N ARG A 39 26.52 25.65 5.84
CA ARG A 39 26.59 24.57 6.84
C ARG A 39 25.86 23.27 6.43
N GLY A 40 24.85 23.36 5.56
CA GLY A 40 24.10 22.22 5.05
C GLY A 40 24.87 21.34 4.07
N MET A 41 25.87 21.89 3.33
CA MET A 41 26.70 21.10 2.42
C MET A 41 27.67 20.17 3.17
N LEU A 42 28.23 20.64 4.29
CA LEU A 42 29.11 19.84 5.16
C LEU A 42 28.31 18.82 6.00
N ALA A 43 27.10 19.20 6.45
CA ALA A 43 26.19 18.27 7.12
C ALA A 43 25.72 17.15 6.17
N LYS A 44 25.53 17.42 4.87
CA LYS A 44 25.11 16.42 3.88
C LYS A 44 26.09 15.25 3.72
N GLN A 45 27.37 15.46 4.03
CA GLN A 45 28.40 14.42 3.90
C GLN A 45 28.51 13.52 5.16
N VAL A 46 28.06 14.01 6.32
CA VAL A 46 28.05 13.25 7.59
C VAL A 46 26.67 12.62 7.86
N VAL A 47 25.59 13.22 7.35
CA VAL A 47 24.22 12.66 7.39
C VAL A 47 23.99 11.74 6.18
N GLY A 48 24.94 10.86 5.90
CA GLY A 48 24.78 9.75 4.93
C GLY A 48 23.86 8.63 5.42
N ARG A 49 23.23 8.81 6.59
CA ARG A 49 22.16 7.97 7.13
C ARG A 49 20.95 8.85 7.38
N GLU A 50 20.27 9.26 6.31
CA GLU A 50 18.83 9.47 6.44
C GLU A 50 18.26 8.11 6.82
N SER A 51 18.10 7.86 8.12
CA SER A 51 17.33 6.74 8.64
C SER A 51 15.87 7.05 8.38
N ARG A 52 15.49 7.12 7.10
CA ARG A 52 14.10 7.25 6.68
C ARG A 52 13.38 6.06 7.29
N PRO A 53 12.25 6.25 7.99
CA PRO A 53 11.47 5.13 8.46
C PRO A 53 10.99 4.37 7.22
N ILE A 54 11.67 3.27 6.92
CA ILE A 54 11.28 2.33 5.88
C ILE A 54 10.17 1.50 6.52
N LEU A 55 8.94 1.74 6.09
CA LEU A 55 7.84 0.86 6.41
C LEU A 55 7.83 -0.26 5.38
N ASP A 56 8.34 -1.42 5.80
CA ASP A 56 8.24 -2.65 5.04
C ASP A 56 6.85 -3.24 5.32
N PRO A 57 5.91 -3.23 4.34
CA PRO A 57 4.67 -3.97 4.50
C PRO A 57 5.01 -5.45 4.72
N PRO A 58 4.34 -6.15 5.65
CA PRO A 58 4.64 -7.56 5.89
C PRO A 58 4.49 -8.39 4.61
N ASP A 59 5.42 -9.30 4.32
CA ASP A 59 5.44 -10.09 3.07
C ASP A 59 4.10 -10.82 2.78
N TRP A 60 3.37 -11.20 3.83
CA TRP A 60 2.07 -11.87 3.76
C TRP A 60 0.88 -10.92 3.50
N ALA A 61 1.05 -9.61 3.67
CA ALA A 61 -0.04 -8.63 3.53
C ALA A 61 -0.57 -8.58 2.10
N ALA A 62 0.32 -8.61 1.10
CA ALA A 62 -0.06 -8.64 -0.31
C ALA A 62 -0.88 -9.90 -0.64
N PHE A 63 -0.40 -11.08 -0.21
CA PHE A 63 -1.07 -12.35 -0.47
C PHE A 63 -2.43 -12.46 0.24
N THR A 64 -2.53 -11.98 1.48
CA THR A 64 -3.79 -12.01 2.24
C THR A 64 -4.84 -11.08 1.64
N LEU A 65 -4.47 -9.85 1.27
CA LEU A 65 -5.38 -8.91 0.61
C LEU A 65 -5.86 -9.42 -0.75
N LEU A 66 -4.95 -10.00 -1.55
CA LEU A 66 -5.28 -10.54 -2.86
C LEU A 66 -6.19 -11.78 -2.75
N SER A 67 -5.94 -12.65 -1.75
CA SER A 67 -6.80 -13.82 -1.47
C SER A 67 -8.20 -13.40 -1.02
N ILE A 68 -8.29 -12.49 -0.04
CA ILE A 68 -9.58 -12.00 0.48
C ILE A 68 -10.34 -11.26 -0.63
N GLY A 69 -9.69 -10.37 -1.37
CA GLY A 69 -10.29 -9.65 -2.49
C GLY A 69 -10.88 -10.61 -3.54
N SER A 70 -10.10 -11.62 -3.93
CA SER A 70 -10.50 -12.64 -4.90
C SER A 70 -11.70 -13.46 -4.43
N VAL A 71 -11.70 -13.94 -3.18
CA VAL A 71 -12.83 -14.69 -2.60
C VAL A 71 -14.08 -13.83 -2.52
N THR A 72 -13.95 -12.57 -2.10
CA THR A 72 -15.09 -11.64 -1.98
C THR A 72 -15.69 -11.32 -3.35
N MET A 73 -14.85 -11.20 -4.38
CA MET A 73 -15.27 -10.99 -5.77
C MET A 73 -15.95 -12.25 -6.34
N LEU A 74 -15.41 -13.45 -6.09
CA LEU A 74 -16.07 -14.72 -6.45
C LEU A 74 -17.42 -14.87 -5.76
N TYR A 75 -17.51 -14.50 -4.47
CA TYR A 75 -18.75 -14.53 -3.72
C TYR A 75 -19.80 -13.58 -4.33
N SER A 76 -19.37 -12.41 -4.82
CA SER A 76 -20.25 -11.50 -5.55
C SER A 76 -20.81 -12.11 -6.84
N VAL A 77 -20.07 -13.00 -7.50
CA VAL A 77 -20.54 -13.70 -8.71
C VAL A 77 -21.42 -14.89 -8.37
N ALA A 78 -21.12 -15.60 -7.28
CA ALA A 78 -21.87 -16.76 -6.81
C ALA A 78 -23.21 -16.39 -6.15
N LEU A 79 -23.35 -15.16 -5.65
CA LEU A 79 -24.60 -14.68 -5.04
C LEU A 79 -25.77 -14.75 -6.06
N PRO A 80 -26.86 -15.47 -5.73
CA PRO A 80 -28.02 -15.62 -6.59
C PRO A 80 -28.65 -14.26 -6.91
N LYS A 81 -29.13 -14.09 -8.15
CA LYS A 81 -29.62 -12.78 -8.60
C LYS A 81 -30.97 -12.37 -8.00
N HIS A 82 -31.80 -13.28 -7.50
CA HIS A 82 -33.01 -13.00 -6.70
C HIS A 82 -33.66 -14.34 -6.29
N THR A 83 -34.36 -14.36 -5.15
CA THR A 83 -35.79 -14.72 -5.13
C THR A 83 -36.56 -13.41 -4.91
#